data_AF-A0A8H4ANY0-F1
#
_entry.id   AF-A0A8H4ANY0-F1
#
_cell.length_a   1.000
_cell.length_b   1.000
_cell.length_c   1.000
_cell.angle_alpha   90.00
_cell.angle_beta   90.00
_cell.angle_gamma   90.00
#
_symmetry.space_group_name_H-M   'P 1'
#
loop_
_entity.id
_entity.type
_entity.pdbx_description
1 polymer ?
#
loop_
_entity_poly.entity_id
_entity_poly.type
_entity_poly.pdbx_seq_one_letter_code
_entity_poly.pdbx_strand_id
1 'polypeptide(L)'
;MAFLTEPVQSNLYVSSSSTASPKSRHVQIIEEHPINHRLEILFPTLLSPQQENKFLKEAFYYKADIPLSYFIERSFIQDYLQKGRVVAQSLGEGIDVSNVIALDGSGTLILNLTKDTYEQLGLPGKPAKFGPDRQRFVVQINLLEKSMIPGKKGFERIKWCFDNTLSDPFPFLISYVDSATQETQKITFPPTFNAKKFTIELNFEKLNDIIFPDMEVIKTASQDDHWRSDIVEIYDWFGMASLRTQRNWVLLKFESSI
;
A
#
# COMPACT_ATOMS: atom_id res chain seq x y z
N MET A 1 -9.06 -28.36 -15.77
CA MET A 1 -8.84 -26.93 -16.05
C MET A 1 -10.22 -26.28 -16.05
N ALA A 2 -10.62 -25.64 -14.95
CA ALA A 2 -11.92 -24.99 -14.88
C ALA A 2 -11.83 -23.65 -15.60
N PHE A 3 -12.60 -23.47 -16.67
CA PHE A 3 -12.73 -22.18 -17.35
C PHE A 3 -13.48 -21.23 -16.41
N LEU A 4 -12.98 -20.00 -16.26
CA LEU A 4 -13.70 -18.94 -15.56
C LEU A 4 -15.04 -18.72 -16.30
N THR A 5 -16.16 -18.89 -15.59
CA THR A 5 -17.51 -18.81 -16.15
C THR A 5 -17.94 -17.37 -16.48
N GLU A 6 -17.23 -16.38 -15.95
CA GLU A 6 -17.40 -14.97 -16.24
C GLU A 6 -16.03 -14.30 -16.44
N PRO A 7 -15.95 -13.25 -17.28
CA PRO A 7 -14.70 -12.49 -17.44
C PRO A 7 -14.29 -11.86 -16.11
N VAL A 8 -12.98 -11.78 -15.88
CA VAL A 8 -12.42 -11.08 -14.72
C VAL A 8 -12.90 -9.63 -14.74
N GLN A 9 -13.49 -9.18 -13.64
CA GLN A 9 -13.91 -7.79 -13.51
C GLN A 9 -12.69 -6.91 -13.25
N SER A 10 -12.44 -5.96 -14.14
CA SER A 10 -11.49 -4.86 -13.94
C SER A 10 -12.22 -3.54 -14.00
N ASN A 11 -11.90 -2.64 -13.07
CA ASN A 11 -12.44 -1.28 -13.05
C ASN A 11 -11.27 -0.31 -13.00
N LEU A 12 -11.22 0.65 -13.93
CA LEU A 12 -10.28 1.77 -13.91
C LEU A 12 -11.04 3.03 -13.52
N TYR A 13 -10.65 3.64 -12.40
CA TYR A 13 -11.21 4.91 -11.94
C TYR A 13 -10.28 6.05 -12.36
N VAL A 14 -10.81 6.98 -13.15
CA VAL A 14 -10.06 8.16 -13.62
C VAL A 14 -10.70 9.41 -13.04
N SER A 15 -9.88 10.30 -12.49
CA SER A 15 -10.30 11.62 -12.03
C SER A 15 -9.26 12.67 -12.42
N SER A 16 -9.73 13.84 -12.89
CA SER A 16 -8.89 15.01 -13.13
C SER A 16 -9.13 16.07 -12.05
N SER A 17 -8.06 16.63 -11.50
CA SER A 17 -8.10 17.67 -10.46
C SER A 17 -6.81 18.49 -10.50
N SER A 18 -6.85 19.68 -9.88
CA SER A 18 -5.66 20.50 -9.63
C SER A 18 -5.20 20.33 -8.19
N THR A 19 -3.88 20.31 -7.94
CA THR A 19 -3.31 20.30 -6.58
C THR A 19 -3.59 21.61 -5.83
N ALA A 20 -3.85 22.70 -6.55
CA ALA A 20 -4.24 23.99 -5.96
C ALA A 20 -5.73 24.06 -5.57
N SER A 21 -6.56 23.10 -6.00
CA SER A 21 -7.99 23.11 -5.70
C SER A 21 -8.25 22.66 -4.26
N PRO A 22 -9.06 23.40 -3.47
CA PRO A 22 -9.42 22.99 -2.11
C PRO A 22 -10.31 21.73 -2.07
N LYS A 23 -10.91 21.36 -3.20
CA LYS A 23 -11.71 20.13 -3.34
C LYS A 23 -10.87 18.90 -3.73
N SER A 24 -9.58 19.10 -3.99
CA SER A 24 -8.69 18.05 -4.46
C SER A 24 -8.42 17.03 -3.35
N ARG A 25 -8.62 15.75 -3.64
CA ARG A 25 -8.42 14.64 -2.70
C ARG A 25 -7.05 13.96 -2.82
N HIS A 26 -6.11 14.55 -3.55
CA HIS A 26 -4.82 13.94 -3.86
C HIS A 26 -4.03 13.52 -2.61
N VAL A 27 -3.97 14.37 -1.57
CA VAL A 27 -3.31 14.02 -0.29
C VAL A 27 -4.03 12.85 0.38
N GLN A 28 -5.35 12.94 0.53
CA GLN A 28 -6.17 11.91 1.16
C GLN A 28 -6.00 10.55 0.46
N ILE A 29 -6.00 10.51 -0.88
CA ILE A 29 -5.83 9.27 -1.66
C ILE A 29 -4.48 8.62 -1.37
N ILE A 30 -3.41 9.41 -1.27
CA ILE A 30 -2.07 8.90 -0.95
C ILE A 30 -2.04 8.37 0.49
N GLU A 31 -2.61 9.11 1.45
CA GLU A 31 -2.61 8.74 2.86
C GLU A 31 -3.48 7.52 3.17
N GLU A 32 -4.59 7.34 2.44
CA GLU A 32 -5.50 6.19 2.56
C GLU A 32 -4.98 4.93 1.83
N HIS A 33 -3.82 5.00 1.16
CA HIS A 33 -3.15 3.87 0.51
C HIS A 33 -1.79 3.57 1.18
N PRO A 34 -1.79 3.04 2.42
CA PRO A 34 -0.61 3.02 3.28
C PRO A 34 0.47 2.01 2.85
N ILE A 35 0.10 0.94 2.15
CA ILE A 35 1.02 -0.17 1.81
C ILE A 35 1.36 -0.07 0.33
N ASN A 36 2.61 0.30 0.03
CA ASN A 36 3.12 0.46 -1.33
C ASN A 36 4.36 -0.43 -1.52
N HIS A 37 4.32 -1.30 -2.52
CA HIS A 37 5.44 -2.19 -2.83
C HIS A 37 6.43 -1.56 -3.83
N ARG A 38 5.91 -0.80 -4.80
CA ARG A 38 6.68 -0.23 -5.90
C ARG A 38 6.14 1.16 -6.24
N LEU A 39 7.05 2.12 -6.39
CA LEU A 39 6.77 3.47 -6.87
C LEU A 39 7.66 3.71 -8.08
N GLU A 40 7.05 4.04 -9.21
CA GLU A 40 7.75 4.49 -10.40
C GLU A 40 7.25 5.87 -10.77
N ILE A 41 8.20 6.75 -11.08
CA ILE A 41 7.93 8.10 -11.55
C ILE A 41 8.64 8.26 -12.87
N LEU A 42 7.87 8.55 -13.91
CA LEU A 42 8.39 8.83 -15.24
C LEU A 42 8.44 10.34 -15.45
N PHE A 43 9.60 10.84 -15.84
CA PHE A 43 9.77 12.23 -16.25
C PHE A 43 9.86 12.30 -17.78
N PRO A 44 9.11 13.20 -18.46
CA PRO A 44 9.19 13.37 -19.90
C PRO A 44 10.53 13.99 -20.34
N THR A 45 11.29 14.53 -19.40
CA THR A 45 12.60 15.15 -19.62
C THR A 45 13.61 14.60 -18.61
N LEU A 46 14.88 14.60 -18.99
CA LEU A 46 15.95 14.22 -18.08
C LEU A 46 16.01 15.17 -16.89
N LEU A 47 16.15 14.60 -15.70
CA LEU A 47 16.42 15.36 -14.49
C LEU A 47 17.89 15.76 -14.46
N SER A 48 18.16 16.95 -13.95
CA SER A 48 19.53 17.32 -13.53
C SER A 48 19.91 16.57 -12.25
N PRO A 49 21.21 16.33 -11.98
CA PRO A 49 21.64 15.69 -10.73
C PRO A 49 21.12 16.38 -9.46
N GLN A 50 20.95 17.71 -9.50
CA GLN A 50 20.38 18.46 -8.38
C GLN A 50 18.90 18.14 -8.14
N GLN A 51 18.15 17.86 -9.20
CA GLN A 51 16.75 17.44 -9.10
C GLN A 51 16.65 15.98 -8.62
N GLU A 52 17.52 15.09 -9.12
CA GLU A 52 17.61 13.71 -8.64
C GLU A 52 17.90 13.65 -7.14
N ASN A 53 18.84 14.48 -6.66
CA ASN A 53 19.19 14.58 -5.25
C ASN A 53 18.02 14.96 -4.33
N LYS A 54 16.96 15.61 -4.84
CA LYS A 54 15.77 15.92 -4.04
C LYS A 54 14.96 14.67 -3.68
N PHE A 55 15.11 13.60 -4.46
CA PHE A 55 14.43 12.32 -4.23
C PHE A 55 15.27 11.36 -3.37
N LEU A 56 16.59 11.58 -3.28
CA LEU A 56 17.55 10.72 -2.58
C LEU A 56 17.49 10.77 -1.04
N LYS A 57 16.30 10.89 -0.46
CA LYS A 57 16.14 10.71 0.99
C LYS A 57 16.28 9.23 1.33
N GLU A 58 17.13 8.91 2.30
CA GLU A 58 17.25 7.53 2.79
C GLU A 58 15.91 7.11 3.39
N ALA A 59 15.29 6.10 2.79
CA ALA A 59 14.09 5.46 3.31
C ALA A 59 14.40 3.98 3.55
N PHE A 60 13.80 3.41 4.58
CA PHE A 60 14.06 2.02 4.96
C PHE A 60 12.87 1.39 5.66
N TYR A 61 12.90 0.06 5.72
CA TYR A 61 11.96 -0.74 6.48
C TYR A 61 12.70 -1.89 7.16
N TYR A 62 12.00 -2.60 8.02
CA TYR A 62 12.52 -3.77 8.70
C TYR A 62 11.73 -5.00 8.29
N LYS A 63 12.40 -6.14 8.18
CA LYS A 63 11.78 -7.45 8.32
C LYS A 63 12.02 -7.95 9.75
N ALA A 64 10.97 -8.26 10.49
CA ALA A 64 11.08 -8.74 11.87
C ALA A 64 9.96 -9.72 12.20
N ASP A 65 10.22 -10.69 13.08
CA ASP A 65 9.22 -11.61 13.62
C ASP A 65 8.59 -10.99 14.86
N ILE A 66 7.36 -10.47 14.73
CA ILE A 66 6.73 -9.63 15.76
C ILE A 66 5.47 -10.34 16.29
N PRO A 67 5.38 -10.59 17.61
CA PRO A 67 4.13 -11.02 18.24
C PRO A 67 3.12 -9.86 18.26
N LEU A 68 1.84 -10.14 18.05
CA LEU A 68 0.82 -9.08 17.98
C LEU A 68 0.68 -8.29 19.30
N SER A 69 1.04 -8.92 20.43
CA SER A 69 1.08 -8.27 21.74
C SER A 69 2.04 -7.07 21.79
N TYR A 70 3.08 -7.04 20.97
CA TYR A 70 4.01 -5.90 20.88
C TYR A 70 3.33 -4.61 20.42
N PHE A 71 2.39 -4.70 19.47
CA PHE A 71 1.71 -3.52 18.92
C PHE A 71 0.78 -2.84 19.94
N ILE A 72 0.31 -3.57 20.95
CA ILE A 72 -0.56 -3.04 22.02
C ILE A 72 0.24 -2.60 23.26
N GLU A 73 1.57 -2.74 23.24
CA GLU A 73 2.41 -2.26 24.32
C GLU A 73 2.36 -0.73 24.42
N ARG A 74 2.29 -0.23 25.66
CA ARG A 74 2.23 1.21 25.92
C ARG A 74 3.46 1.94 25.37
N SER A 75 4.64 1.35 25.50
CA SER A 75 5.90 1.86 24.94
C SER A 75 5.80 2.03 23.43
N PHE A 76 5.36 0.99 22.70
CA PHE A 76 5.20 1.05 21.25
C PHE A 76 4.22 2.17 20.81
N ILE A 77 3.07 2.26 21.49
CA ILE A 77 2.08 3.29 21.19
C ILE A 77 2.65 4.71 21.43
N GLN A 78 3.30 4.92 22.58
CA GLN A 78 3.84 6.23 22.96
C GLN A 78 5.05 6.65 22.12
N ASP A 79 5.90 5.71 21.75
CA ASP A 79 7.15 6.00 21.04
C ASP A 79 6.99 6.09 19.53
N TYR A 80 5.97 5.44 18.96
CA TYR A 80 5.78 5.43 17.52
C TYR A 80 4.41 5.93 17.09
N LEU A 81 3.31 5.34 17.57
CA LEU A 81 1.96 5.70 17.08
C LEU A 81 1.50 7.11 17.48
N GLN A 82 2.00 7.64 18.60
CA GLN A 82 1.69 9.02 19.04
C GLN A 82 2.64 10.07 18.47
N LYS A 83 3.81 9.66 17.96
CA LYS A 83 4.87 10.56 17.46
C LYS A 83 5.00 10.54 15.93
N GLY A 84 4.39 9.57 15.28
CA GLY A 84 4.50 9.39 13.84
C GLY A 84 3.50 8.37 13.29
N ARG A 85 3.85 7.81 12.14
CA ARG A 85 3.06 6.79 11.45
C ARG A 85 3.87 5.52 11.36
N VAL A 86 3.28 4.42 11.77
CA VAL A 86 3.84 3.09 11.56
C VAL A 86 2.98 2.39 10.52
N VAL A 87 3.63 1.84 9.50
CA VAL A 87 2.98 0.92 8.56
C VAL A 87 3.63 -0.44 8.72
N ALA A 88 2.82 -1.47 8.89
CA ALA A 88 3.29 -2.85 8.95
C ALA A 88 2.38 -3.80 8.15
N GLN A 89 2.96 -4.82 7.54
CA GLN A 89 2.22 -5.90 6.87
C GLN A 89 2.90 -7.24 7.13
N SER A 90 2.12 -8.23 7.56
CA SER A 90 2.62 -9.60 7.75
C SER A 90 2.91 -10.25 6.41
N LEU A 91 3.98 -11.05 6.35
CA LEU A 91 4.31 -11.94 5.26
C LEU A 91 3.67 -13.30 5.49
N GLY A 92 3.20 -13.94 4.43
CA GLY A 92 2.55 -15.24 4.49
C GLY A 92 2.24 -15.79 3.10
N GLU A 93 1.38 -16.79 3.03
CA GLU A 93 1.02 -17.50 1.78
C GLU A 93 -0.03 -16.75 0.94
N GLY A 94 -0.32 -15.49 1.30
CA GLY A 94 -1.29 -14.63 0.63
C GLY A 94 -2.61 -14.52 1.38
N ILE A 95 -3.39 -13.51 1.01
CA ILE A 95 -4.63 -13.12 1.68
C ILE A 95 -5.75 -14.17 1.56
N ASP A 96 -5.70 -15.04 0.55
CA ASP A 96 -6.70 -16.09 0.36
C ASP A 96 -6.40 -17.35 1.16
N VAL A 97 -5.15 -17.53 1.61
CA VAL A 97 -4.67 -18.79 2.20
C VAL A 97 -4.49 -18.65 3.72
N SER A 98 -3.71 -17.66 4.15
CA SER A 98 -3.32 -17.53 5.56
C SER A 98 -3.92 -16.29 6.20
N ASN A 99 -3.78 -16.17 7.52
CA ASN A 99 -4.05 -14.91 8.21
C ASN A 99 -3.10 -13.82 7.68
N VAL A 100 -3.62 -12.62 7.49
CA VAL A 100 -2.86 -11.44 7.06
C VAL A 100 -3.17 -10.30 8.01
N ILE A 101 -2.13 -9.77 8.63
CA ILE A 101 -2.20 -8.70 9.60
C ILE A 101 -1.55 -7.46 9.01
N ALA A 102 -2.18 -6.31 9.17
CA ALA A 102 -1.64 -5.03 8.76
C ALA A 102 -1.83 -4.00 9.86
N LEU A 103 -0.88 -3.08 10.00
CA LEU A 103 -1.03 -1.86 10.78
C LEU A 103 -0.98 -0.70 9.79
N ASP A 104 -2.06 0.07 9.72
CA ASP A 104 -2.08 1.25 8.86
C ASP A 104 -1.44 2.47 9.54
N GLY A 105 -1.10 3.48 8.74
CA GLY A 105 -0.47 4.71 9.23
C GLY A 105 -1.37 5.55 10.14
N SER A 106 -2.64 5.19 10.32
CA SER A 106 -3.57 5.83 11.26
C SER A 106 -3.54 5.20 12.66
N GLY A 107 -2.83 4.09 12.84
CA GLY A 107 -2.78 3.35 14.09
C GLY A 107 -3.87 2.29 14.23
N THR A 108 -4.49 1.85 13.13
CA THR A 108 -5.46 0.76 13.14
C THR A 108 -4.78 -0.56 12.78
N LEU A 109 -4.82 -1.51 13.72
CA LEU A 109 -4.41 -2.89 13.48
C LEU A 109 -5.57 -3.67 12.85
N ILE A 110 -5.35 -4.15 11.63
CA ILE A 110 -6.32 -4.82 10.78
C ILE A 110 -5.90 -6.29 10.66
N LEU A 111 -6.79 -7.19 11.07
CA LEU A 111 -6.58 -8.62 11.03
C LEU A 111 -7.55 -9.22 10.01
N ASN A 112 -7.03 -9.63 8.86
CA ASN A 112 -7.76 -10.44 7.90
C ASN A 112 -7.50 -11.91 8.22
N LEU A 113 -8.53 -12.59 8.72
CA LEU A 113 -8.41 -13.91 9.32
C LEU A 113 -9.16 -14.94 8.49
N THR A 114 -8.66 -16.17 8.51
CA THR A 114 -9.43 -17.34 8.11
C THR A 114 -10.63 -17.50 9.04
N LYS A 115 -11.67 -18.19 8.56
CA LYS A 115 -12.85 -18.51 9.38
C LYS A 115 -12.49 -19.17 10.70
N ASP A 116 -11.66 -20.21 10.66
CA ASP A 116 -11.30 -20.99 11.86
C ASP A 116 -10.55 -20.12 12.89
N THR A 117 -9.57 -19.32 12.44
CA THR A 117 -8.85 -18.42 13.32
C THR A 117 -9.78 -17.34 13.89
N TYR A 118 -10.69 -16.78 13.09
CA TYR A 118 -11.64 -15.77 13.58
C TYR A 118 -12.58 -16.31 14.67
N GLU A 119 -13.15 -17.50 14.44
CA GLU A 119 -14.06 -18.14 15.40
C GLU A 119 -13.34 -18.49 16.71
N GLN A 120 -12.08 -18.93 16.65
CA GLN A 120 -11.25 -19.17 17.83
C GLN A 120 -10.85 -17.88 18.55
N LEU A 121 -10.53 -16.82 17.81
CA LEU A 121 -10.12 -15.53 18.36
C LEU A 121 -11.26 -14.87 19.17
N GLY A 122 -12.49 -14.95 18.65
CA GLY A 122 -13.67 -14.43 19.35
C GLY A 122 -13.60 -12.92 19.60
N LEU A 123 -12.98 -12.16 18.69
CA LEU A 123 -13.03 -10.69 18.66
C LEU A 123 -14.10 -10.22 17.67
N PRO A 124 -14.73 -9.05 17.91
CA PRO A 124 -15.74 -8.52 17.00
C PRO A 124 -15.12 -8.17 15.64
N GLY A 125 -15.61 -8.80 14.58
CA GLY A 125 -15.22 -8.53 13.19
C GLY A 125 -16.41 -8.57 12.24
N LYS A 126 -16.12 -8.37 10.95
CA LYS A 126 -17.10 -8.44 9.86
C LYS A 126 -16.61 -9.41 8.79
N PRO A 127 -17.51 -10.12 8.07
CA PRO A 127 -17.11 -10.85 6.87
C PRO A 127 -16.34 -9.94 5.91
N ALA A 128 -15.28 -10.45 5.30
CA ALA A 128 -14.54 -9.72 4.27
C ALA A 128 -15.45 -9.41 3.08
N LYS A 129 -15.26 -8.26 2.45
CA LYS A 129 -16.05 -7.83 1.29
C LYS A 129 -15.75 -8.63 0.02
N PHE A 130 -14.55 -9.20 -0.04
CA PHE A 130 -14.01 -9.90 -1.20
C PHE A 130 -13.63 -11.32 -0.81
N GLY A 131 -13.69 -12.23 -1.79
CA GLY A 131 -13.46 -13.65 -1.59
C GLY A 131 -14.74 -14.44 -1.33
N PRO A 132 -14.62 -15.76 -1.11
CA PRO A 132 -15.78 -16.62 -0.88
C PRO A 132 -16.58 -16.19 0.36
N ASP A 133 -17.91 -16.25 0.26
CA ASP A 133 -18.81 -15.77 1.31
C ASP A 133 -18.51 -16.43 2.66
N ARG A 134 -18.36 -15.60 3.70
CA ARG A 134 -18.08 -15.98 5.09
C ARG A 134 -16.87 -16.92 5.29
N GLN A 135 -15.91 -16.93 4.38
CA GLN A 135 -14.65 -17.67 4.57
C GLN A 135 -13.53 -16.82 5.17
N ARG A 136 -13.64 -15.49 5.07
CA ARG A 136 -12.67 -14.54 5.59
C ARG A 136 -13.37 -13.49 6.44
N PHE A 137 -12.72 -13.07 7.52
CA PHE A 137 -13.24 -12.06 8.44
C PHE A 137 -12.20 -11.00 8.70
N VAL A 138 -12.65 -9.75 8.84
CA VAL A 138 -11.81 -8.60 9.14
C VAL A 138 -12.15 -8.09 10.54
N VAL A 139 -11.15 -8.11 11.41
CA VAL A 139 -11.18 -7.47 12.74
C VAL A 139 -10.34 -6.20 12.66
N GLN A 140 -10.85 -5.08 13.16
CA GLN A 140 -10.14 -3.80 13.19
C GLN A 140 -10.04 -3.31 14.62
N ILE A 141 -8.83 -2.95 15.04
CA ILE A 141 -8.51 -2.49 16.39
C ILE A 141 -7.78 -1.17 16.27
N ASN A 142 -8.43 -0.07 16.63
CA ASN A 142 -7.78 1.23 16.66
C ASN A 142 -6.94 1.35 17.95
N LEU A 143 -5.62 1.30 17.82
CA LEU A 143 -4.66 1.28 18.92
C LEU A 143 -4.57 2.62 19.67
N LEU A 144 -5.08 3.70 19.06
CA LEU A 144 -5.11 5.04 19.65
C LEU A 144 -6.43 5.36 20.36
N GLU A 145 -7.39 4.44 20.38
CA GLU A 145 -8.62 4.66 21.13
C GLU A 145 -8.41 4.69 22.64
N LYS A 146 -9.23 5.49 23.33
CA LYS A 146 -9.25 5.54 24.81
C LYS A 146 -9.60 4.18 25.43
N SER A 147 -10.18 3.25 24.68
CA SER A 147 -10.49 1.88 25.09
C SER A 147 -9.25 1.00 25.20
N MET A 148 -8.16 1.35 24.49
CA MET A 148 -6.87 0.63 24.44
C MET A 148 -5.93 1.02 25.58
N ILE A 149 -6.46 1.06 26.80
CA ILE A 149 -5.70 1.34 28.02
C ILE A 149 -5.66 0.06 28.87
N PRO A 150 -4.49 -0.36 29.38
CA PRO A 150 -4.37 -1.48 30.31
C PRO A 150 -5.37 -1.42 31.47
N GLY A 151 -5.97 -2.57 31.80
CA GLY A 151 -7.00 -2.72 32.82
C GLY A 151 -8.45 -2.57 32.31
N LYS A 152 -8.67 -2.08 31.08
CA LYS A 152 -10.01 -2.05 30.48
C LYS A 152 -10.38 -3.40 29.87
N LYS A 153 -11.63 -3.82 30.04
CA LYS A 153 -12.13 -5.13 29.55
C LYS A 153 -11.82 -5.39 28.07
N GLY A 154 -11.98 -4.38 27.21
CA GLY A 154 -11.68 -4.48 25.78
C GLY A 154 -10.19 -4.74 25.52
N PHE A 155 -9.31 -3.94 26.14
CA PHE A 155 -7.87 -4.12 26.06
C PHE A 155 -7.44 -5.49 26.59
N GLU A 156 -7.90 -5.90 27.78
CA GLU A 156 -7.54 -7.18 28.38
C GLU A 156 -8.01 -8.37 27.51
N ARG A 157 -9.18 -8.26 26.86
CA ARG A 157 -9.65 -9.28 25.93
C ARG A 157 -8.73 -9.38 24.71
N ILE A 158 -8.36 -8.25 24.11
CA ILE A 158 -7.44 -8.22 22.95
C ILE A 158 -6.07 -8.78 23.34
N LYS A 159 -5.53 -8.35 24.48
CA LYS A 159 -4.27 -8.87 25.02
C LYS A 159 -4.31 -10.38 25.22
N TRP A 160 -5.37 -10.89 25.86
CA TRP A 160 -5.54 -12.34 26.02
C TRP A 160 -5.55 -13.07 24.69
N CYS A 161 -6.24 -12.54 23.68
CA CYS A 161 -6.28 -13.11 22.34
C CYS A 161 -4.88 -13.16 21.68
N PHE A 162 -4.08 -12.11 21.85
CA PHE A 162 -2.71 -12.06 21.34
C PHE A 162 -1.72 -12.90 22.14
N ASP A 163 -1.99 -13.19 23.40
CA ASP A 163 -1.12 -14.03 24.23
C ASP A 163 -1.48 -15.53 24.15
N ASN A 164 -2.71 -15.88 23.74
CA ASN A 164 -3.22 -17.27 23.82
C ASN A 164 -3.74 -17.85 22.49
N THR A 165 -4.20 -17.02 21.55
CA THR A 165 -4.76 -17.50 20.27
C THR A 165 -3.85 -17.14 19.10
N LEU A 166 -3.37 -15.89 19.05
CA LEU A 166 -2.41 -15.40 18.06
C LEU A 166 -1.06 -15.11 18.73
N SER A 167 -0.59 -16.07 19.53
CA SER A 167 0.63 -15.97 20.35
C SER A 167 1.92 -16.04 19.55
N ASP A 168 1.88 -16.73 18.41
CA ASP A 168 3.08 -16.92 17.59
C ASP A 168 3.45 -15.61 16.87
N PRO A 169 4.74 -15.26 16.82
CA PRO A 169 5.19 -14.11 16.03
C PRO A 169 4.87 -14.27 14.55
N PHE A 170 4.49 -13.17 13.92
CA PHE A 170 4.34 -13.09 12.47
C PHE A 170 5.57 -12.41 11.87
N PRO A 171 6.10 -12.87 10.73
CA PRO A 171 7.08 -12.11 9.99
C PRO A 171 6.41 -10.85 9.42
N PHE A 172 6.88 -9.66 9.74
CA PHE A 172 6.37 -8.38 9.25
C PHE A 172 7.40 -7.66 8.40
N LEU A 173 6.92 -6.96 7.37
CA LEU A 173 7.56 -5.75 6.87
C LEU A 173 7.02 -4.55 7.65
N ILE A 174 7.88 -3.70 8.21
CA ILE A 174 7.47 -2.57 9.05
C ILE A 174 8.36 -1.34 8.83
N SER A 175 7.75 -0.16 8.78
CA SER A 175 8.46 1.13 8.72
C SER A 175 7.80 2.16 9.63
N TYR A 176 8.59 3.10 10.12
CA TYR A 176 8.15 4.21 10.96
C TYR A 176 8.60 5.53 10.34
N VAL A 177 7.66 6.46 10.17
CA VAL A 177 7.90 7.83 9.73
C VAL A 177 7.51 8.77 10.86
N ASP A 178 8.46 9.57 11.31
CA ASP A 178 8.23 10.53 12.39
C ASP A 178 7.47 11.76 11.89
N SER A 179 6.45 12.21 12.63
CA SER A 179 5.60 13.32 12.18
C SER A 179 6.29 14.68 12.20
N ALA A 180 7.31 14.88 13.05
CA ALA A 180 8.03 16.14 13.12
C ALA A 180 9.06 16.26 11.98
N THR A 181 9.81 15.19 11.73
CA THR A 181 10.87 15.20 10.68
C THR A 181 10.33 14.87 9.29
N GLN A 182 9.19 14.19 9.19
CA GLN A 182 8.65 13.65 7.93
C GLN A 182 9.63 12.69 7.23
N GLU A 183 10.46 12.00 8.01
CA GLU A 183 11.49 11.08 7.53
C GLU A 183 11.39 9.73 8.23
N THR A 184 11.87 8.68 7.55
CA THR A 184 11.92 7.34 8.12
C THR A 184 12.88 7.32 9.31
N GLN A 185 12.42 6.82 10.45
CA GLN A 185 13.21 6.70 11.68
C GLN A 185 13.33 5.25 12.13
N LYS A 186 14.32 5.00 13.00
CA LYS A 186 14.59 3.66 13.52
C LYS A 186 13.49 3.20 14.49
N ILE A 187 13.16 1.91 14.41
CA ILE A 187 12.35 1.23 15.42
C ILE A 187 13.31 0.36 16.25
N THR A 188 13.20 0.46 17.56
CA THR A 188 13.95 -0.39 18.49
C THR A 188 13.17 -1.68 18.74
N PHE A 189 13.73 -2.80 18.28
CA PHE A 189 13.14 -4.12 18.48
C PHE A 189 13.88 -4.90 19.56
N PRO A 190 13.17 -5.74 20.35
CA PRO A 190 13.79 -6.78 21.14
C PRO A 190 14.69 -7.70 20.29
N PRO A 191 15.83 -8.20 20.82
CA PRO A 191 16.70 -9.11 20.07
C PRO A 191 16.01 -10.38 19.58
N THR A 192 14.96 -10.82 20.27
CA THR A 192 14.16 -12.01 19.93
C THR A 192 13.35 -11.85 18.65
N PHE A 193 13.18 -10.64 18.13
CA PHE A 193 12.35 -10.39 16.94
C PHE A 193 13.12 -10.56 15.61
N ASN A 194 14.40 -10.94 15.66
CA ASN A 194 15.23 -11.18 14.48
C ASN A 194 15.22 -10.03 13.44
N ALA A 195 15.09 -8.79 13.91
CA ALA A 195 14.86 -7.64 13.04
C ALA A 195 16.05 -7.36 12.12
N LYS A 196 15.79 -7.19 10.83
CA LYS A 196 16.77 -6.84 9.79
C LYS A 196 16.31 -5.59 9.05
N LYS A 197 17.18 -4.57 8.97
CA LYS A 197 16.95 -3.32 8.23
C LYS A 197 17.23 -3.54 6.74
N PHE A 198 16.34 -3.01 5.89
CA PHE A 198 16.48 -2.94 4.43
C PHE A 198 16.35 -1.48 4.01
N THR A 199 17.36 -0.95 3.32
CA THR A 199 17.30 0.39 2.71
C THR A 199 16.62 0.30 1.36
N ILE A 200 15.75 1.25 1.05
CA ILE A 200 15.07 1.35 -0.24
C ILE A 200 16.07 1.89 -1.26
N GLU A 201 16.29 1.13 -2.33
CA GLU A 201 17.14 1.53 -3.44
C GLU A 201 16.36 2.42 -4.41
N LEU A 202 16.88 3.61 -4.66
CA LEU A 202 16.36 4.53 -5.66
C LEU A 202 17.20 4.37 -6.93
N ASN A 203 16.54 3.91 -7.99
CA ASN A 203 17.18 3.68 -9.28
C ASN A 203 16.73 4.76 -10.27
N PHE A 204 17.70 5.46 -10.86
CA PHE A 204 17.49 6.40 -11.95
C PHE A 204 17.86 5.70 -13.25
N GLU A 205 16.89 5.55 -14.13
CA GLU A 205 17.09 4.91 -15.43
C GLU A 205 16.69 5.89 -16.53
N LYS A 206 17.61 6.13 -17.46
CA LYS A 206 17.31 6.86 -18.68
C LYS A 206 16.71 5.93 -19.71
N LEU A 207 15.49 6.23 -20.12
CA LEU A 207 14.85 5.56 -21.24
C LEU A 207 15.14 6.35 -22.53
N ASN A 208 15.66 5.65 -23.55
CA ASN A 208 15.93 6.23 -24.86
C ASN A 208 14.88 5.75 -25.87
N ASP A 209 14.66 6.54 -26.92
CA ASP A 209 13.83 6.18 -28.08
C ASP A 209 12.39 5.77 -27.73
N ILE A 210 11.82 6.40 -26.70
CA ILE A 210 10.43 6.23 -26.31
C ILE A 210 9.55 7.22 -27.07
N ILE A 211 8.52 6.72 -27.72
CA ILE A 211 7.41 7.53 -28.24
C ILE A 211 6.51 7.87 -27.06
N PHE A 212 6.51 9.13 -26.66
CA PHE A 212 5.69 9.64 -25.57
C PHE A 212 4.30 10.07 -26.09
N PRO A 213 3.19 9.62 -25.48
CA PRO A 213 1.85 9.98 -25.93
C PRO A 213 1.58 11.47 -25.68
N ASP A 214 0.64 12.04 -26.43
CA ASP A 214 0.19 13.40 -26.17
C ASP A 214 -0.60 13.47 -24.85
N MET A 215 -0.09 14.22 -23.88
CA MET A 215 -0.69 14.36 -22.55
C MET A 215 -1.68 15.52 -22.46
N GLU A 216 -1.81 16.36 -23.50
CA GLU A 216 -2.79 17.46 -23.50
C GLU A 216 -4.23 16.95 -23.36
N VAL A 217 -4.49 15.71 -23.80
CA VAL A 217 -5.80 15.04 -23.66
C VAL A 217 -6.23 14.90 -22.19
N ILE A 218 -5.29 14.81 -21.25
CA ILE A 218 -5.61 14.77 -19.81
C ILE A 218 -6.24 16.08 -19.33
N LYS A 219 -5.85 17.21 -19.93
CA LYS A 219 -6.38 18.54 -19.55
C LYS A 219 -7.79 18.78 -20.05
N THR A 220 -8.14 18.19 -21.20
CA THR A 220 -9.48 18.25 -21.79
C THR A 220 -10.35 17.06 -21.39
N ALA A 221 -9.84 16.15 -20.54
CA ALA A 221 -10.59 15.00 -20.05
C ALA A 221 -11.93 15.44 -19.45
N SER A 222 -13.01 14.71 -19.79
CA SER A 222 -14.41 15.03 -19.47
C SER A 222 -15.08 16.13 -20.30
N GLN A 223 -14.40 16.73 -21.29
CA GLN A 223 -14.99 17.72 -22.21
C GLN A 223 -15.39 17.13 -23.59
N ASP A 224 -14.89 15.94 -23.94
CA ASP A 224 -15.10 15.25 -25.23
C ASP A 224 -15.50 13.78 -25.01
N ASP A 225 -16.43 13.21 -25.77
CA ASP A 225 -16.86 11.81 -25.63
C ASP A 225 -15.73 10.77 -25.78
N HIS A 226 -14.62 11.11 -26.46
CA HIS A 226 -13.50 10.19 -26.69
C HIS A 226 -12.48 10.10 -25.56
N TRP A 227 -12.51 11.01 -24.57
CA TRP A 227 -11.46 11.13 -23.54
C TRP A 227 -11.14 9.81 -22.81
N ARG A 228 -12.14 8.93 -22.67
CA ARG A 228 -11.97 7.64 -21.98
C ARG A 228 -11.03 6.70 -22.73
N SER A 229 -11.14 6.65 -24.06
CA SER A 229 -10.27 5.80 -24.89
C SER A 229 -8.82 6.27 -24.77
N ASP A 230 -8.61 7.58 -24.89
CA ASP A 230 -7.28 8.17 -24.84
C ASP A 230 -6.59 7.95 -23.48
N ILE A 231 -7.34 8.08 -22.38
CA ILE A 231 -6.79 7.80 -21.04
C ILE A 231 -6.44 6.32 -20.86
N VAL A 232 -7.23 5.40 -21.42
CA VAL A 232 -6.91 3.97 -21.38
C VAL A 232 -5.63 3.69 -22.19
N GLU A 233 -5.47 4.30 -23.35
CA GLU A 233 -4.25 4.19 -24.15
C GLU A 233 -3.02 4.73 -23.41
N ILE A 234 -3.15 5.86 -22.72
CA ILE A 234 -2.08 6.42 -21.87
C ILE A 234 -1.77 5.48 -20.69
N TYR A 235 -2.79 4.93 -20.03
CA TYR A 235 -2.62 3.98 -18.93
C TYR A 235 -1.87 2.71 -19.39
N ASP A 236 -2.28 2.13 -20.51
CA ASP A 236 -1.63 0.97 -21.11
C ASP A 236 -0.19 1.30 -21.51
N TRP A 237 0.04 2.47 -22.09
CA TRP A 237 1.37 2.94 -22.44
C TRP A 237 2.30 3.04 -21.22
N PHE A 238 1.82 3.55 -20.08
CA PHE A 238 2.60 3.57 -18.83
C PHE A 238 2.97 2.16 -18.36
N GLY A 239 2.04 1.21 -18.47
CA GLY A 239 2.32 -0.20 -18.19
C GLY A 239 3.44 -0.76 -19.08
N MET A 240 3.38 -0.47 -20.38
CA MET A 240 4.40 -0.90 -21.34
C MET A 240 5.77 -0.25 -21.10
N ALA A 241 5.80 1.04 -20.74
CA ALA A 241 7.02 1.74 -20.37
C ALA A 241 7.64 1.17 -19.08
N SER A 242 6.83 0.87 -18.06
CA SER A 242 7.28 0.24 -16.81
C SER A 242 7.87 -1.16 -17.03
N LEU A 243 7.29 -1.94 -17.95
CA LEU A 243 7.78 -3.26 -18.34
C LEU A 243 9.02 -3.24 -19.25
N ARG A 244 9.48 -2.05 -19.67
CA ARG A 244 10.57 -1.89 -20.67
C ARG A 244 10.27 -2.61 -22.00
N THR A 245 8.99 -2.80 -22.31
CA THR A 245 8.56 -3.48 -23.52
C THR A 245 8.38 -2.49 -24.65
N GLN A 246 9.24 -2.54 -25.66
CA GLN A 246 8.98 -1.89 -26.95
C GLN A 246 7.93 -2.69 -27.72
N ARG A 247 6.63 -2.42 -27.51
CA ARG A 247 5.67 -2.67 -28.60
C ARG A 247 5.65 -1.43 -29.47
N ASN A 248 6.48 -1.45 -30.49
CA ASN A 248 6.34 -0.58 -31.64
C ASN A 248 4.97 -0.86 -32.27
N TRP A 249 3.96 -0.05 -31.98
CA TRP A 249 2.87 0.12 -32.93
C TRP A 249 3.43 0.97 -34.07
N VAL A 250 4.16 0.33 -34.99
CA VAL A 250 4.38 0.93 -36.32
C VAL A 250 3.02 0.89 -37.01
N LEU A 251 2.23 1.94 -36.80
CA LEU A 251 1.08 2.23 -37.65
C LEU A 251 1.65 2.68 -38.99
N LEU A 252 1.96 1.72 -39.87
CA LEU A 252 2.21 1.97 -41.29
C LEU A 252 0.91 2.49 -41.89
N LYS A 253 0.69 3.81 -41.84
CA LYS A 253 -0.26 4.46 -42.74
C LYS A 253 0.35 4.44 -44.14
N PHE A 254 -0.13 3.53 -44.98
CA PHE A 254 0.00 3.69 -46.43
C PHE A 254 -1.00 4.77 -46.86
N GLU A 255 -0.50 5.96 -47.18
CA GLU A 255 -1.25 6.91 -48.00
C GLU A 255 -0.78 6.73 -49.45
N SER A 256 -1.69 6.26 -50.31
CA SER A 256 -1.45 6.18 -51.75
C SER A 256 -1.53 7.58 -52.34
N SER A 257 -0.45 8.03 -52.97
CA SER A 257 -0.44 9.25 -53.77
C SER A 257 -1.33 9.09 -55.01
N ILE A 258 -2.09 10.14 -55.33
CA ILE A 258 -2.26 10.56 -56.72
C ILE A 258 -1.34 11.77 -56.91
#